data_AF-A0A2T7V1A9-F1
#
_entry.id   AF-A0A2T7V1A9-F1
#
_cell.length_a   1.000
_cell.length_b   1.000
_cell.length_c   1.000
_cell.angle_alpha   90.00
_cell.angle_beta   90.00
_cell.angle_gamma   90.00
#
_symmetry.space_group_name_H-M   'P 1'
#
loop_
_entity.id
_entity.type
_entity.pdbx_description
1 polymer ?
#
loop_
_entity_poly.entity_id
_entity_poly.type
_entity_poly.pdbx_seq_one_letter_code
_entity_poly.pdbx_strand_id
1 'polypeptide(L)'
;MAQQSPGIAGFLITIGGDTDMKTSGSLRTRPSPQVFPLLDDADEIIGYRFFSEKITANGSATAERARDAFAQECAAKGGRIEPEDGDAARTFRDRALGRRLPPRGESKHFWSGSSAVCSRGADQVLGGFVAITYDTTEVATKGDLGSRLMSRVSMVPTRTAVYAYRPDQIRSAAWFQRAQDSYVADREAEQKHRETFRRELAIGTVTNCGTVIQIRGPMVEIAVPATRLTPNGKSTFWSRRDALAPTFSTPCTYGL
;
A
#
# COMPACT_ATOMS: atom_id res chain seq x y z
N MET A 1 27.97 6.97 13.57
CA MET A 1 27.76 7.58 12.24
C MET A 1 27.16 6.51 11.35
N ALA A 2 25.86 6.61 11.00
CA ALA A 2 25.22 5.63 10.13
C ALA A 2 25.71 5.87 8.70
N GLN A 3 26.52 4.95 8.17
CA GLN A 3 26.82 4.93 6.74
C GLN A 3 25.48 4.80 6.01
N GLN A 4 25.07 5.86 5.31
CA GLN A 4 23.99 5.78 4.33
C GLN A 4 24.41 4.73 3.31
N SER A 5 23.80 3.55 3.40
CA SER A 5 24.01 2.50 2.41
C SER A 5 23.57 3.10 1.07
N PRO A 6 24.48 3.29 0.09
CA PRO A 6 24.11 3.89 -1.18
C PRO A 6 23.11 2.95 -1.82
N GLY A 7 21.85 3.39 -1.90
CA GLY A 7 20.74 2.62 -2.44
C GLY A 7 21.03 2.11 -3.85
N ILE A 8 20.16 1.25 -4.37
CA ILE A 8 20.28 0.77 -5.75
C ILE A 8 19.83 1.88 -6.70
N ALA A 9 20.79 2.59 -7.28
CA ALA A 9 20.59 3.64 -8.27
C ALA A 9 21.64 3.63 -9.40
N GLY A 10 22.68 2.79 -9.29
CA GLY A 10 23.74 2.70 -10.30
C GLY A 10 23.20 2.21 -11.66
N PHE A 11 22.12 1.43 -11.65
CA PHE A 11 21.44 0.92 -12.83
C PHE A 11 20.95 2.04 -13.73
N LEU A 12 20.62 3.21 -13.18
CA LEU A 12 20.23 4.41 -13.95
C LEU A 12 21.38 4.94 -14.81
N ILE A 13 22.63 4.74 -14.40
CA ILE A 13 23.81 5.06 -15.22
C ILE A 13 23.95 4.01 -16.32
N THR A 14 23.79 2.73 -15.98
CA THR A 14 23.89 1.60 -16.92
C THR A 14 22.89 1.70 -18.07
N ILE A 15 21.65 2.10 -17.79
CA ILE A 15 20.61 2.23 -18.83
C ILE A 15 20.67 3.55 -19.62
N GLY A 16 21.43 4.55 -19.15
CA GLY A 16 21.49 5.88 -19.74
C GLY A 16 20.17 6.66 -19.62
N GLY A 17 19.82 7.41 -20.67
CA GLY A 17 18.62 8.26 -20.71
C GLY A 17 18.89 9.71 -20.30
N ASP A 18 17.85 10.53 -20.40
CA ASP A 18 17.91 11.96 -20.14
C ASP A 18 17.41 12.30 -18.72
N THR A 19 17.81 13.44 -18.19
CA THR A 19 17.24 14.04 -16.97
C THR A 19 16.32 15.22 -17.28
N ASP A 20 16.25 15.68 -18.54
CA ASP A 20 15.34 16.74 -18.97
C ASP A 20 13.89 16.24 -19.01
N MET A 21 13.04 16.90 -18.24
CA MET A 21 11.59 16.66 -18.18
C MET A 21 10.89 16.89 -19.52
N LYS A 22 11.49 17.64 -20.46
CA LYS A 22 10.98 17.76 -21.83
C LYS A 22 10.89 16.41 -22.54
N THR A 23 11.78 15.47 -22.20
CA THR A 23 11.83 14.12 -22.78
C THR A 23 10.64 13.26 -22.34
N SER A 24 9.99 13.58 -21.22
CA SER A 24 8.70 12.98 -20.82
C SER A 24 7.51 13.56 -21.60
N GLY A 25 7.73 14.65 -22.35
CA GLY A 25 6.72 15.43 -23.07
C GLY A 25 5.58 15.95 -22.18
N SER A 26 5.91 16.23 -20.93
CA SER A 26 5.07 16.94 -19.98
C SER A 26 4.95 18.41 -20.37
N LEU A 27 3.74 18.98 -20.30
CA LEU A 27 3.50 20.41 -20.45
C LEU A 27 3.31 21.03 -19.06
N ARG A 28 3.75 22.28 -18.87
CA ARG A 28 3.60 23.01 -17.59
C ARG A 28 2.15 23.08 -17.10
N THR A 29 1.18 23.10 -18.02
CA THR A 29 -0.26 23.22 -17.71
C THR A 29 -0.96 21.86 -17.55
N ARG A 30 -0.34 20.76 -17.97
CA ARG A 30 -0.85 19.38 -17.84
C ARG A 30 0.34 18.43 -17.66
N PRO A 31 0.81 18.22 -16.42
CA PRO A 31 1.93 17.35 -16.18
C PRO A 31 1.60 15.90 -16.58
N SER A 32 2.51 15.25 -17.31
CA SER A 32 2.35 13.84 -17.65
C SER A 32 2.45 12.97 -16.40
N PRO A 33 1.81 11.79 -16.34
CA PRO A 33 2.00 10.80 -15.27
C PRO A 33 3.47 10.49 -14.95
N GLN A 34 4.36 10.58 -15.94
CA GLN A 34 5.82 10.52 -15.81
C GLN A 34 6.47 11.67 -15.04
N VAL A 35 5.71 12.62 -14.51
CA VAL A 35 6.26 13.73 -13.71
C VAL A 35 5.69 13.70 -12.30
N PHE A 36 4.54 13.04 -12.07
CA PHE A 36 3.91 12.96 -10.75
C PHE A 36 4.84 12.43 -9.66
N PRO A 37 5.68 11.39 -9.87
CA PRO A 37 6.64 10.97 -8.86
C PRO A 37 7.59 12.09 -8.41
N LEU A 38 7.99 12.99 -9.32
CA LEU A 38 8.86 14.13 -9.00
C LEU A 38 8.13 15.30 -8.35
N LEU A 39 6.79 15.33 -8.41
CA LEU A 39 5.97 16.34 -7.74
C LEU A 39 5.56 15.88 -6.35
N ASP A 40 5.20 14.60 -6.22
CA ASP A 40 4.58 14.05 -5.01
C ASP A 40 5.58 13.34 -4.09
N ASP A 41 6.63 12.72 -4.63
CA ASP A 41 7.57 11.85 -3.90
C ASP A 41 9.05 12.24 -4.11
N ALA A 42 9.33 13.52 -4.38
CA ALA A 42 10.68 13.95 -4.73
C ALA A 42 11.73 13.59 -3.67
N ASP A 43 11.34 13.60 -2.40
CA ASP A 43 12.16 13.22 -1.25
C ASP A 43 12.45 11.71 -1.19
N GLU A 44 11.55 10.89 -1.74
CA GLU A 44 11.72 9.44 -1.81
C GLU A 44 12.58 8.96 -2.99
N ILE A 45 12.85 9.83 -3.96
CA ILE A 45 13.57 9.48 -5.18
C ILE A 45 15.05 9.84 -5.03
N ILE A 46 15.93 8.86 -5.27
CA ILE A 46 17.39 9.07 -5.30
C ILE A 46 17.94 9.29 -6.71
N GLY A 47 17.14 8.98 -7.74
CA GLY A 47 17.51 9.25 -9.13
C GLY A 47 16.39 8.89 -10.11
N TYR A 48 16.46 9.48 -11.30
CA TYR A 48 15.50 9.21 -12.38
C TYR A 48 16.12 9.39 -13.78
N ARG A 49 15.48 8.79 -14.77
CA ARG A 49 15.84 8.88 -16.20
C ARG A 49 14.58 8.89 -17.08
N PHE A 50 14.59 9.73 -18.11
CA PHE A 50 13.56 9.83 -19.13
C PHE A 50 14.05 9.28 -20.46
N PHE A 51 13.16 8.61 -21.17
CA PHE A 51 13.40 8.00 -22.46
C PHE A 51 12.28 8.40 -23.41
N SER A 52 12.65 8.81 -24.62
CA SER A 52 11.73 9.00 -25.74
C SER A 52 12.23 8.10 -26.87
N GLU A 53 11.44 7.09 -27.19
CA GLU A 53 11.78 6.10 -28.21
C GLU A 53 11.09 6.42 -29.53
N LYS A 54 11.46 5.74 -30.61
CA LYS A 54 10.74 5.88 -31.87
C LYS A 54 9.31 5.35 -31.71
N ILE A 55 8.36 5.90 -32.48
CA ILE A 55 6.93 5.52 -32.46
C ILE A 55 6.73 4.00 -32.68
N THR A 56 7.67 3.34 -33.36
CA THR A 56 7.63 1.90 -33.67
C THR A 56 8.31 1.02 -32.62
N ALA A 57 8.89 1.61 -31.57
CA ALA A 57 9.55 0.85 -30.51
C ALA A 57 8.50 0.22 -29.58
N ASN A 58 8.71 -1.04 -29.22
CA ASN A 58 7.90 -1.74 -28.22
C ASN A 58 7.94 -0.94 -26.90
N GLY A 59 6.79 -0.48 -26.41
CA GLY A 59 6.79 0.47 -25.31
C GLY A 59 7.22 -0.10 -23.97
N SER A 60 7.15 -1.42 -23.78
CA SER A 60 7.66 -2.06 -22.58
C SER A 60 9.19 -2.23 -22.58
N ALA A 61 9.86 -2.13 -23.73
CA ALA A 61 11.26 -2.55 -23.87
C ALA A 61 12.22 -1.76 -22.97
N THR A 62 12.01 -0.46 -22.79
CA THR A 62 12.84 0.32 -21.85
C THR A 62 12.54 -0.01 -20.40
N ALA A 63 11.27 -0.23 -20.03
CA ALA A 63 10.90 -0.62 -18.68
C ALA A 63 11.47 -2.00 -18.31
N GLU A 64 11.45 -2.95 -19.24
CA GLU A 64 12.02 -4.29 -19.10
C GLU A 64 13.55 -4.22 -18.93
N ARG A 65 14.25 -3.52 -19.84
CA ARG A 65 15.71 -3.33 -19.73
C ARG A 65 16.11 -2.69 -18.40
N ALA A 66 15.33 -1.70 -17.93
CA ALA A 66 15.60 -1.04 -16.67
C ALA A 66 15.34 -1.96 -15.46
N ARG A 67 14.30 -2.79 -15.51
CA ARG A 67 14.03 -3.81 -14.51
C ARG A 67 15.17 -4.83 -14.45
N ASP A 68 15.67 -5.29 -15.60
CA ASP A 68 16.77 -6.24 -15.67
C ASP A 68 18.07 -5.65 -15.13
N ALA A 69 18.40 -4.41 -15.50
CA ALA A 69 19.56 -3.69 -14.96
C ALA A 69 19.46 -3.49 -13.45
N PHE A 70 18.27 -3.17 -12.93
CA PHE A 70 18.01 -3.08 -11.50
C PHE A 70 18.20 -4.43 -10.81
N ALA A 71 17.70 -5.53 -11.40
CA ALA A 71 17.87 -6.88 -10.87
C ALA A 71 19.33 -7.32 -10.85
N GLN A 72 20.10 -6.98 -11.89
CA GLN A 72 21.54 -7.24 -11.94
C GLN A 72 22.29 -6.47 -10.85
N GLU A 73 22.02 -5.17 -10.66
CA GLU A 73 22.64 -4.40 -9.57
C GLU A 73 22.23 -4.93 -8.19
N CYS A 74 20.95 -5.30 -8.03
CA CYS A 74 20.44 -5.92 -6.82
C CYS A 74 21.23 -7.18 -6.46
N ALA A 75 21.38 -8.11 -7.42
CA ALA A 75 22.16 -9.33 -7.25
C ALA A 75 23.65 -9.04 -6.98
N ALA A 76 24.25 -8.07 -7.68
CA ALA A 76 25.65 -7.67 -7.48
C ALA A 76 25.89 -7.10 -6.08
N LYS A 77 24.89 -6.46 -5.46
CA LYS A 77 24.93 -5.99 -4.07
C LYS A 77 24.50 -7.08 -3.07
N GLY A 78 24.39 -8.34 -3.50
CA GLY A 78 24.01 -9.48 -2.65
C GLY A 78 22.53 -9.48 -2.24
N GLY A 79 21.69 -8.72 -2.94
CA GLY A 79 20.24 -8.71 -2.73
C GLY A 79 19.50 -9.67 -3.66
N ARG A 80 18.19 -9.76 -3.45
CA ARG A 80 17.22 -10.44 -4.30
C ARG A 80 16.03 -9.53 -4.57
N ILE A 81 15.37 -9.74 -5.70
CA ILE A 81 14.11 -9.06 -6.00
C ILE A 81 13.01 -9.70 -5.15
N GLU A 82 12.24 -8.86 -4.47
CA GLU A 82 11.04 -9.29 -3.74
C GLU A 82 9.99 -9.86 -4.71
N PRO A 83 9.30 -10.96 -4.37
CA PRO A 83 8.21 -11.50 -5.18
C PRO A 83 7.13 -10.45 -5.44
N GLU A 84 6.56 -10.40 -6.66
CA GLU A 84 5.57 -9.38 -7.04
C GLU A 84 4.26 -9.44 -6.23
N ASP A 85 3.96 -10.62 -5.67
CA ASP A 85 2.84 -10.89 -4.77
C ASP A 85 3.20 -10.73 -3.28
N GLY A 86 4.49 -10.57 -2.96
CA GLY A 86 4.97 -10.30 -1.62
C GLY A 86 4.55 -8.93 -1.10
N ASP A 87 4.38 -8.82 0.23
CA ASP A 87 3.84 -7.62 0.87
C ASP A 87 4.65 -6.35 0.59
N ALA A 88 5.98 -6.45 0.60
CA ALA A 88 6.88 -5.34 0.32
C ALA A 88 6.71 -4.82 -1.12
N ALA A 89 6.75 -5.72 -2.11
CA ALA A 89 6.61 -5.34 -3.52
C ALA A 89 5.20 -4.83 -3.84
N ARG A 90 4.16 -5.50 -3.32
CA ARG A 90 2.76 -5.10 -3.51
C ARG A 90 2.48 -3.74 -2.89
N THR A 91 2.83 -3.54 -1.62
CA THR A 91 2.60 -2.25 -0.93
C THR A 91 3.37 -1.12 -1.60
N PHE A 92 4.62 -1.37 -2.02
CA PHE A 92 5.39 -0.39 -2.76
C PHE A 92 4.75 -0.06 -4.12
N ARG A 93 4.33 -1.07 -4.89
CA ARG A 93 3.62 -0.90 -6.17
C ARG A 93 2.34 -0.10 -6.00
N ASP A 94 1.50 -0.44 -5.02
CA ASP A 94 0.21 0.20 -4.81
C ASP A 94 0.38 1.67 -4.41
N ARG A 95 1.42 1.98 -3.63
CA ARG A 95 1.80 3.36 -3.29
C ARG A 95 2.37 4.12 -4.48
N ALA A 96 3.34 3.52 -5.19
CA ALA A 96 4.09 4.19 -6.24
C ALA A 96 3.29 4.34 -7.55
N LEU A 97 2.44 3.36 -7.87
CA LEU A 97 1.71 3.26 -9.13
C LEU A 97 0.18 3.22 -8.95
N GLY A 98 -0.32 2.59 -7.88
CA GLY A 98 -1.75 2.25 -7.74
C GLY A 98 -2.72 3.44 -7.72
N ARG A 99 -2.30 4.61 -7.21
CA ARG A 99 -3.11 5.85 -7.29
C ARG A 99 -2.85 6.68 -8.54
N ARG A 100 -1.81 6.34 -9.30
CA ARG A 100 -1.22 7.19 -10.36
C ARG A 100 -1.45 6.64 -11.76
N LEU A 101 -1.65 5.33 -11.90
CA LEU A 101 -1.81 4.66 -13.17
C LEU A 101 -3.02 3.71 -13.22
N PRO A 102 -3.71 3.64 -14.36
CA PRO A 102 -3.72 4.67 -15.41
C PRO A 102 -4.51 5.92 -14.93
N PRO A 103 -4.15 7.14 -15.38
CA PRO A 103 -4.90 8.35 -15.05
C PRO A 103 -6.34 8.27 -15.59
N ARG A 104 -7.26 9.02 -14.95
CA ARG A 104 -8.65 9.15 -15.44
C ARG A 104 -8.68 9.96 -16.74
N GLY A 105 -9.45 9.49 -17.73
CA GLY A 105 -9.74 10.24 -18.95
C GLY A 105 -9.21 9.57 -20.23
N GLU A 106 -9.09 10.40 -21.27
CA GLU A 106 -8.62 9.99 -22.59
C GLU A 106 -7.15 9.53 -22.49
N SER A 107 -6.84 8.42 -23.14
CA SER A 107 -5.51 7.78 -23.15
C SER A 107 -5.13 6.91 -21.94
N LYS A 108 -6.08 6.54 -21.07
CA LYS A 108 -5.81 5.58 -19.97
C LYS A 108 -5.16 4.27 -20.44
N HIS A 109 -5.49 3.81 -21.64
CA HIS A 109 -4.98 2.56 -22.22
C HIS A 109 -3.54 2.63 -22.74
N PHE A 110 -2.98 3.85 -22.84
CA PHE A 110 -1.60 4.04 -23.28
C PHE A 110 -0.62 4.04 -22.11
N TRP A 111 -1.10 4.05 -20.86
CA TRP A 111 -0.23 4.12 -19.69
C TRP A 111 -0.05 2.74 -19.04
N SER A 112 1.21 2.36 -18.83
CA SER A 112 1.59 1.16 -18.10
C SER A 112 2.66 1.48 -17.06
N GLY A 113 2.76 0.64 -16.03
CA GLY A 113 3.70 0.80 -14.94
C GLY A 113 4.32 -0.51 -14.52
N SER A 114 5.60 -0.48 -14.16
CA SER A 114 6.36 -1.61 -13.63
C SER A 114 7.08 -1.18 -12.37
N SER A 115 7.20 -2.08 -11.39
CA SER A 115 7.87 -1.79 -10.14
C SER A 115 8.55 -3.03 -9.58
N ALA A 116 9.65 -2.83 -8.86
CA ALA A 116 10.36 -3.90 -8.16
C ALA A 116 10.99 -3.36 -6.88
N VAL A 117 11.15 -4.23 -5.88
CA VAL A 117 11.87 -3.94 -4.64
C VAL A 117 13.04 -4.90 -4.52
N CYS A 118 14.21 -4.40 -4.15
CA CYS A 118 15.36 -5.24 -3.86
C CYS A 118 15.62 -5.28 -2.36
N SER A 119 15.84 -6.46 -1.81
CA SER A 119 16.19 -6.68 -0.40
C SER A 119 17.40 -7.60 -0.25
N ARG A 120 18.18 -7.42 0.81
CA ARG A 120 19.27 -8.33 1.21
C ARG A 120 18.84 -9.36 2.25
N GLY A 121 17.66 -9.19 2.82
CA GLY A 121 17.08 -10.04 3.86
C GLY A 121 15.76 -9.46 4.34
N ALA A 122 15.10 -10.14 5.27
CA ALA A 122 13.75 -9.79 5.70
C ALA A 122 13.64 -8.35 6.26
N ASP A 123 14.68 -7.83 6.90
CA ASP A 123 14.72 -6.48 7.49
C ASP A 123 15.49 -5.44 6.65
N GLN A 124 16.14 -5.84 5.56
CA GLN A 124 17.07 -4.95 4.84
C GLN A 124 16.65 -4.72 3.39
N VAL A 125 15.98 -3.59 3.15
CA VAL A 125 15.70 -3.10 1.79
C VAL A 125 16.93 -2.36 1.24
N LEU A 126 17.26 -2.58 -0.02
CA LEU A 126 18.37 -1.94 -0.72
C LEU A 126 17.92 -0.83 -1.70
N GLY A 127 16.66 -0.86 -2.13
CA GLY A 127 16.08 0.18 -2.97
C GLY A 127 14.83 -0.29 -3.72
N GLY A 128 14.16 0.66 -4.35
CA GLY A 128 12.99 0.40 -5.20
C GLY A 128 13.19 0.91 -6.61
N PHE A 129 12.54 0.25 -7.55
CA PHE A 129 12.49 0.60 -8.96
C PHE A 129 11.05 0.87 -9.35
N VAL A 130 10.83 1.94 -10.12
CA VAL A 130 9.56 2.23 -10.76
C VAL A 130 9.80 2.66 -12.19
N ALA A 131 9.06 2.11 -13.14
CA ALA A 131 8.99 2.60 -14.51
C ALA A 131 7.55 2.95 -14.87
N ILE A 132 7.36 4.10 -15.52
CA ILE A 132 6.08 4.60 -16.01
C ILE A 132 6.21 4.81 -17.52
N THR A 133 5.44 4.07 -18.29
CA THR A 133 5.51 4.04 -19.75
C THR A 133 4.23 4.59 -20.37
N TYR A 134 4.39 5.45 -21.37
CA TYR A 134 3.39 5.76 -22.38
C TYR A 134 3.66 4.91 -23.63
N ASP A 135 2.85 3.88 -23.86
CA ASP A 135 2.99 2.94 -24.96
C ASP A 135 2.00 3.24 -26.08
N THR A 136 2.52 3.70 -27.22
CA THR A 136 1.73 3.96 -28.42
C THR A 136 1.54 2.73 -29.31
N THR A 137 2.32 1.66 -29.10
CA THR A 137 2.34 0.42 -29.91
C THR A 137 1.41 -0.67 -29.37
N GLU A 138 1.28 -0.83 -28.06
CA GLU A 138 0.43 -1.86 -27.45
C GLU A 138 -1.06 -1.60 -27.74
N VAL A 139 -1.44 -0.33 -27.92
CA VAL A 139 -2.81 0.07 -28.29
C VAL A 139 -3.15 -0.25 -29.74
N ALA A 140 -2.19 -0.21 -30.68
CA ALA A 140 -2.44 -0.61 -32.07
C ALA A 140 -2.95 -2.07 -32.18
N THR A 141 -2.57 -2.90 -31.21
CA THR A 141 -2.88 -4.33 -31.17
C THR A 141 -4.01 -4.68 -30.18
N LYS A 142 -4.12 -4.01 -29.02
CA LYS A 142 -5.05 -4.37 -27.93
C LYS A 142 -6.08 -3.29 -27.52
N GLY A 143 -6.03 -2.09 -28.10
CA GLY A 143 -6.95 -0.99 -27.76
C GLY A 143 -8.35 -1.12 -28.38
N ASP A 144 -9.31 -0.31 -27.89
CA ASP A 144 -10.58 -0.11 -28.60
C ASP A 144 -10.37 0.50 -29.99
N LEU A 145 -11.40 0.46 -30.84
CA LEU A 145 -11.28 0.86 -32.24
C LEU A 145 -10.81 2.32 -32.40
N GLY A 146 -11.22 3.22 -31.49
CA GLY A 146 -10.81 4.63 -31.47
C GLY A 146 -9.34 4.80 -31.07
N SER A 147 -8.90 4.05 -30.07
CA SER A 147 -7.52 4.04 -29.59
C SER A 147 -6.56 3.45 -30.62
N ARG A 148 -6.98 2.42 -31.37
CA ARG A 148 -6.24 1.85 -32.51
C ARG A 148 -6.09 2.84 -33.66
N LEU A 149 -7.15 3.60 -33.96
CA LEU A 149 -7.14 4.64 -34.99
C LEU A 149 -6.21 5.78 -34.59
N MET A 150 -6.31 6.23 -33.34
CA MET A 150 -5.44 7.28 -32.79
C MET A 150 -3.98 6.85 -32.71
N SER A 151 -3.67 5.60 -32.35
CA SER A 151 -2.29 5.07 -32.37
C SER A 151 -1.66 5.12 -33.78
N ARG A 152 -2.43 4.87 -34.85
CA ARG A 152 -1.95 4.94 -36.23
C ARG A 152 -1.75 6.37 -36.75
N VAL A 153 -2.49 7.34 -36.21
CA VAL A 153 -2.45 8.75 -36.63
C VAL A 153 -1.53 9.58 -35.72
N SER A 154 -1.33 9.14 -34.48
CA SER A 154 -0.51 9.79 -33.47
C SER A 154 0.96 9.55 -33.78
N MET A 155 1.67 10.62 -34.16
CA MET A 155 3.14 10.63 -34.28
C MET A 155 3.83 10.77 -32.91
N VAL A 156 3.14 10.48 -31.81
CA VAL A 156 3.70 10.62 -30.46
C VAL A 156 4.63 9.44 -30.18
N PRO A 157 5.89 9.68 -29.80
CA PRO A 157 6.81 8.61 -29.46
C PRO A 157 6.36 7.87 -28.19
N THR A 158 6.71 6.58 -28.10
CA THR A 158 6.74 5.88 -26.81
C THR A 158 7.66 6.64 -25.86
N ARG A 159 7.23 6.81 -24.62
CA ARG A 159 8.04 7.44 -23.58
C ARG A 159 8.09 6.57 -22.34
N THR A 160 9.22 6.54 -21.67
CA THR A 160 9.35 5.87 -20.38
C THR A 160 10.09 6.77 -19.40
N ALA A 161 9.58 6.84 -18.16
CA ALA A 161 10.30 7.42 -17.04
C ALA A 161 10.68 6.30 -16.07
N VAL A 162 11.92 6.29 -15.61
CA VAL A 162 12.47 5.30 -14.69
C VAL A 162 12.96 6.00 -13.43
N TYR A 163 12.66 5.44 -12.26
CA TYR A 163 12.99 6.00 -10.96
C TYR A 163 13.68 4.96 -10.08
N ALA A 164 14.64 5.44 -9.30
CA ALA A 164 15.23 4.74 -8.16
C ALA A 164 14.73 5.38 -6.87
N TYR A 165 14.14 4.57 -5.99
CA TYR A 165 13.59 4.98 -4.70
C TYR A 165 14.53 4.64 -3.55
N ARG A 166 14.51 5.48 -2.51
CA ARG A 166 15.33 5.26 -1.32
C ARG A 166 14.89 3.99 -0.58
N PRO A 167 15.83 3.23 0.01
CA PRO A 167 15.50 2.05 0.80
C PRO A 167 14.69 2.36 2.06
N ASP A 168 14.94 3.51 2.71
CA ASP A 168 14.27 3.91 3.97
C ASP A 168 12.78 4.23 3.78
N GLN A 169 12.35 4.51 2.55
CA GLN A 169 10.97 4.80 2.19
C GLN A 169 10.16 3.55 1.82
N ILE A 170 10.79 2.37 1.88
CA ILE A 170 10.19 1.10 1.47
C ILE A 170 10.14 0.16 2.67
N ARG A 171 8.94 -0.34 2.98
CA ARG A 171 8.73 -1.29 4.08
C ARG A 171 9.34 -2.64 3.75
N SER A 172 10.09 -3.18 4.70
CA SER A 172 10.71 -4.51 4.61
C SER A 172 9.69 -5.62 4.90
N ALA A 173 9.97 -6.85 4.46
CA ALA A 173 9.10 -8.00 4.75
C ALA A 173 8.90 -8.23 6.26
N ALA A 174 9.96 -8.08 7.06
CA ALA A 174 9.89 -8.22 8.51
C ALA A 174 9.10 -7.12 9.21
N TRP A 175 8.95 -5.94 8.59
CA TRP A 175 8.00 -4.93 9.10
C TRP A 175 6.56 -5.46 9.02
N PHE A 176 6.19 -6.11 7.90
CA PHE A 176 4.85 -6.69 7.73
C PHE A 176 4.62 -7.85 8.70
N GLN A 177 5.61 -8.73 8.85
CA GLN A 177 5.53 -9.82 9.83
C GLN A 177 5.32 -9.28 11.24
N ARG A 178 6.11 -8.29 11.67
CA ARG A 178 5.97 -7.66 13.00
C ARG A 178 4.60 -7.00 13.19
N ALA A 179 4.09 -6.33 12.17
CA ALA A 179 2.77 -5.71 12.23
C ALA A 179 1.65 -6.75 12.34
N GLN A 180 1.79 -7.90 11.67
CA GLN A 180 0.86 -9.01 11.78
C GLN A 180 0.94 -9.68 13.14
N ASP A 181 2.15 -9.95 13.64
CA ASP A 181 2.37 -10.54 14.95
C ASP A 181 1.84 -9.64 16.07
N SER A 182 2.06 -8.31 15.98
CA SER A 182 1.49 -7.36 16.94
C SER A 182 -0.03 -7.36 16.88
N TYR A 183 -0.61 -7.42 15.68
CA TYR A 183 -2.06 -7.48 15.53
C TYR A 183 -2.65 -8.75 16.15
N VAL A 184 -2.02 -9.91 15.93
CA VAL A 184 -2.44 -11.18 16.53
C VAL A 184 -2.30 -11.13 18.06
N ALA A 185 -1.16 -10.65 18.57
CA ALA A 185 -0.92 -10.51 20.00
C ALA A 185 -1.92 -9.57 20.69
N ASP A 186 -2.25 -8.44 20.06
CA ASP A 186 -3.27 -7.51 20.58
C ASP A 186 -4.65 -8.16 20.64
N ARG A 187 -5.01 -8.95 19.61
CA ARG A 187 -6.29 -9.69 19.57
C ARG A 187 -6.35 -10.77 20.65
N GLU A 188 -5.26 -11.50 20.86
CA GLU A 188 -5.15 -12.50 21.92
C GLU A 188 -5.21 -11.85 23.31
N ALA A 189 -4.53 -10.73 23.51
CA ALA A 189 -4.57 -9.95 24.75
C ALA A 189 -5.99 -9.42 25.03
N GLU A 190 -6.66 -8.88 24.01
CA GLU A 190 -8.05 -8.42 24.11
C GLU A 190 -9.00 -9.57 24.48
N GLN A 191 -8.84 -10.73 23.85
CA GLN A 191 -9.62 -11.92 24.17
C GLN A 191 -9.38 -12.39 25.61
N LYS A 192 -8.12 -12.51 26.03
CA LYS A 192 -7.75 -12.90 27.40
C LYS A 192 -8.28 -11.91 28.43
N HIS A 193 -8.24 -10.61 28.13
CA HIS A 193 -8.79 -9.57 28.98
C HIS A 193 -10.32 -9.71 29.12
N ARG A 194 -11.03 -9.96 28.03
CA ARG A 194 -12.49 -10.21 28.04
C ARG A 194 -12.84 -11.49 28.82
N GLU A 195 -12.08 -12.56 28.65
CA GLU A 195 -12.28 -13.81 29.40
C GLU A 195 -12.03 -13.65 30.89
N THR A 196 -10.97 -12.92 31.26
CA THR A 196 -10.63 -12.62 32.66
C THR A 196 -11.72 -11.76 33.29
N PHE A 197 -12.14 -10.67 32.61
CA PHE A 197 -13.26 -9.84 33.03
C PHE A 197 -14.53 -10.67 33.25
N ARG A 198 -14.85 -11.58 32.32
CA ARG A 198 -16.01 -12.46 32.47
C ARG A 198 -15.86 -13.39 33.67
N ARG A 199 -14.68 -13.96 33.97
CA ARG A 199 -14.47 -14.81 35.15
C ARG A 199 -14.58 -14.03 36.45
N GLU A 200 -14.06 -12.82 36.48
CA GLU A 200 -14.01 -11.95 37.67
C GLU A 200 -15.27 -11.10 37.86
N LEU A 201 -16.23 -11.18 36.93
CA LEU A 201 -17.49 -10.45 37.03
C LEU A 201 -18.21 -10.74 38.34
N ALA A 202 -18.47 -9.69 39.12
CA ALA A 202 -19.08 -9.73 40.43
C ALA A 202 -20.19 -8.68 40.56
N ILE A 203 -21.00 -8.79 41.62
CA ILE A 203 -21.97 -7.76 41.97
C ILE A 203 -21.21 -6.46 42.28
N GLY A 204 -21.66 -5.34 41.71
CA GLY A 204 -21.01 -4.04 41.80
C GLY A 204 -20.03 -3.74 40.66
N THR A 205 -19.66 -4.73 39.83
CA THR A 205 -18.79 -4.49 38.66
C THR A 205 -19.50 -3.61 37.64
N VAL A 206 -18.82 -2.57 37.13
CA VAL A 206 -19.32 -1.73 36.03
C VAL A 206 -18.93 -2.36 34.69
N THR A 207 -19.90 -2.55 33.81
CA THR A 207 -19.76 -3.18 32.48
C THR A 207 -19.93 -2.15 31.37
N ASN A 208 -19.85 -2.58 30.11
CA ASN A 208 -20.25 -1.80 28.94
C ASN A 208 -21.75 -1.40 28.95
N CYS A 209 -22.60 -2.13 29.68
CA CYS A 209 -24.05 -1.91 29.74
C CYS A 209 -24.53 -1.16 31.00
N GLY A 210 -23.78 -1.22 32.09
CA GLY A 210 -24.16 -0.67 33.39
C GLY A 210 -23.58 -1.48 34.54
N THR A 211 -24.07 -1.27 35.76
CA THR A 211 -23.55 -1.92 36.97
C THR A 211 -24.24 -3.26 37.21
N VAL A 212 -23.47 -4.30 37.51
CA VAL A 212 -24.02 -5.61 37.88
C VAL A 212 -24.69 -5.53 39.25
N ILE A 213 -25.96 -5.93 39.33
CA ILE A 213 -26.72 -5.95 40.59
C ILE A 213 -27.08 -7.38 41.04
N GLN A 214 -27.14 -8.34 40.11
CA GLN A 214 -27.37 -9.75 40.44
C GLN A 214 -26.69 -10.71 39.44
N ILE A 215 -26.24 -11.87 39.91
CA ILE A 215 -25.71 -12.95 39.07
C ILE A 215 -26.44 -14.25 39.37
N ARG A 216 -26.95 -14.93 38.34
CA ARG A 216 -27.63 -16.24 38.41
C ARG A 216 -27.08 -17.16 37.32
N GLY A 217 -26.00 -17.88 37.65
CA GLY A 217 -25.32 -18.76 36.70
C GLY A 217 -24.84 -17.98 35.45
N PRO A 218 -25.32 -18.32 34.24
CA PRO A 218 -24.93 -17.63 33.01
C PRO A 218 -25.61 -16.26 32.82
N MET A 219 -26.60 -15.91 33.64
CA MET A 219 -27.38 -14.68 33.52
C MET A 219 -26.95 -13.64 34.56
N VAL A 220 -26.92 -12.38 34.16
CA VAL A 220 -26.50 -11.24 34.97
C VAL A 220 -27.53 -10.13 34.84
N GLU A 221 -28.01 -9.60 35.96
CA GLU A 221 -28.87 -8.43 35.97
C GLU A 221 -28.02 -7.15 36.06
N ILE A 222 -28.31 -6.22 35.15
CA ILE A 222 -27.58 -4.97 34.98
C ILE A 222 -28.50 -3.80 35.29
N ALA A 223 -28.05 -2.90 36.15
CA ALA A 223 -28.62 -1.57 36.34
C ALA A 223 -28.03 -0.59 35.33
N VAL A 224 -28.89 0.00 34.51
CA VAL A 224 -28.51 0.89 33.41
C VAL A 224 -28.42 2.34 33.91
N PRO A 225 -27.42 3.14 33.48
CA PRO A 225 -27.35 4.54 33.83
C PRO A 225 -28.61 5.29 33.38
N ALA A 226 -29.04 6.31 34.15
CA ALA A 226 -30.22 7.12 33.83
C ALA A 226 -30.18 7.80 32.45
N THR A 227 -28.99 7.92 31.86
CA THR A 227 -28.75 8.46 30.52
C THR A 227 -28.97 7.47 29.38
N ARG A 228 -29.31 6.20 29.66
CA ARG A 228 -29.58 5.16 28.66
C ARG A 228 -30.96 4.54 28.85
N LEU A 229 -31.68 4.40 27.74
CA LEU A 229 -32.97 3.70 27.69
C LEU A 229 -32.75 2.21 27.38
N THR A 230 -33.26 1.32 28.23
CA THR A 230 -33.41 -0.09 27.86
C THR A 230 -34.55 -0.25 26.85
N PRO A 231 -34.56 -1.32 26.03
CA PRO A 231 -35.64 -1.58 25.08
C PRO A 231 -37.04 -1.63 25.73
N ASN A 232 -37.10 -1.99 27.01
CA ASN A 232 -38.36 -2.14 27.76
C ASN A 232 -38.67 -0.93 28.66
N GLY A 233 -37.91 0.16 28.57
CA GLY A 233 -38.08 1.37 29.39
C GLY A 233 -37.78 1.19 30.88
N LYS A 234 -37.22 0.04 31.29
CA LYS A 234 -36.85 -0.27 32.68
C LYS A 234 -35.42 0.20 32.99
N SER A 235 -35.14 0.47 34.25
CA SER A 235 -33.78 0.81 34.73
C SER A 235 -32.87 -0.40 34.88
N THR A 236 -33.39 -1.62 34.73
CA THR A 236 -32.61 -2.87 34.78
C THR A 236 -32.98 -3.82 33.64
N PHE A 237 -32.05 -4.72 33.28
CA PHE A 237 -32.32 -5.84 32.38
C PHE A 237 -31.39 -7.04 32.66
N TRP A 238 -31.81 -8.23 32.24
CA TRP A 238 -30.99 -9.44 32.30
C TRP A 238 -30.22 -9.64 31.01
N SER A 239 -28.94 -10.00 31.10
CA SER A 239 -28.08 -10.32 29.97
C SER A 239 -27.25 -11.56 30.25
N ARG A 240 -26.82 -12.24 29.19
CA ARG A 240 -25.85 -13.33 29.33
C ARG A 240 -24.48 -12.78 29.72
N ARG A 241 -23.79 -13.51 30.59
CA ARG A 241 -22.45 -13.16 31.09
C ARG A 241 -21.42 -13.03 29.96
N ASP A 242 -21.57 -13.78 28.88
CA ASP A 242 -20.71 -13.71 27.69
C ASP A 242 -21.01 -12.50 26.79
N ALA A 243 -22.19 -11.90 26.87
CA ALA A 243 -22.54 -10.67 26.15
C ALA A 243 -21.95 -9.40 26.80
N LEU A 244 -21.48 -9.50 28.05
CA LEU A 244 -20.91 -8.38 28.80
C LEU A 244 -19.41 -8.22 28.51
N ALA A 245 -18.98 -6.96 28.50
CA ALA A 245 -17.59 -6.57 28.29
C ALA A 245 -17.19 -5.42 29.23
N PRO A 246 -15.89 -5.13 29.41
CA PRO A 246 -15.42 -3.98 30.16
C PRO A 246 -16.01 -2.67 29.64
N THR A 247 -16.13 -1.66 30.50
CA THR A 247 -16.62 -0.33 30.10
C THR A 247 -15.79 0.21 28.93
N PHE A 248 -16.47 0.81 27.93
CA PHE A 248 -15.88 1.41 26.72
C PHE A 248 -15.21 0.45 25.72
N SER A 249 -15.16 -0.86 25.99
CA SER A 249 -14.57 -1.83 25.05
C SER A 249 -15.47 -2.14 23.84
N THR A 250 -16.79 -2.19 24.05
CA THR A 250 -17.79 -2.41 23.00
C THR A 250 -19.08 -1.66 23.33
N PRO A 251 -19.91 -1.31 22.32
CA PRO A 251 -21.27 -0.85 22.57
C PRO A 251 -22.06 -1.89 23.38
N CYS A 252 -22.94 -1.43 24.26
CA CYS A 252 -23.86 -2.33 24.94
C CYS A 252 -24.83 -2.91 23.91
N THR A 253 -24.76 -4.23 23.69
CA THR A 253 -25.80 -4.98 23.00
C THR A 253 -26.73 -5.55 24.07
N TYR A 254 -28.01 -5.20 24.01
CA TYR A 254 -29.04 -5.80 24.87
C TYR A 254 -29.27 -7.26 24.44
N GLY A 255 -28.29 -8.13 24.74
CA GLY A 255 -28.30 -9.53 24.39
C GLY A 255 -29.12 -10.33 25.39
N LEU A 256 -30.22 -10.91 24.90
CA LEU A 256 -30.79 -12.15 25.45
C LEU A 256 -29.87 -13.32 25.13
#